data_AF-A0A7C2EQF2-F1
#
_entry.id   AF-A0A7C2EQF2-F1
#
_cell.length_a   1.000
_cell.length_b   1.000
_cell.length_c   1.000
_cell.angle_alpha   90.00
_cell.angle_beta   90.00
_cell.angle_gamma   90.00
#
_symmetry.space_group_name_H-M   'P 1'
#
loop_
_entity.id
_entity.type
_entity.pdbx_description
1 polymer ?
#
loop_
_entity_poly.entity_id
_entity_poly.type
_entity_poly.pdbx_seq_one_letter_code
_entity_poly.pdbx_strand_id
1 'polypeptide(L)'
;PADYLFRAQDTARLVGAAVEAELAHRVAARDVDAVLTTDKAAIQEQVRAAAQRLLDAYGIGIVLAGVNIESVAPPAEAADAFREVAGARADAARIVNEAEGYAGDVVPRARGQAHEMLEAAQAYKLRRINQAMGEAARFAELAQEYDRAGAVHSHRLYVEAMEQILPKIRKLIVDKRGELDLTIIRKGAAAAPVER
;
A
#
# COMPACT_ATOMS: atom_id res chain seq x y z
N PRO A 1 -16.06 44.41 43.72
CA PRO A 1 -16.82 43.56 44.67
C PRO A 1 -18.07 44.22 45.30
N ALA A 2 -18.25 45.55 45.19
CA ALA A 2 -19.42 46.25 45.75
C ALA A 2 -20.70 46.11 44.88
N ASP A 3 -20.58 46.02 43.56
CA ASP A 3 -21.75 45.96 42.65
C ASP A 3 -22.54 44.64 42.74
N TYR A 4 -21.85 43.51 42.95
CA TYR A 4 -22.46 42.19 43.08
C TYR A 4 -23.38 42.05 44.31
N LEU A 5 -23.12 42.81 45.37
CA LEU A 5 -23.80 42.70 46.66
C LEU A 5 -24.98 43.67 46.82
N PHE A 6 -25.08 44.72 46.01
CA PHE A 6 -26.03 45.82 46.25
C PHE A 6 -27.07 46.06 45.14
N ARG A 7 -26.91 45.50 43.93
CA ARG A 7 -27.80 45.83 42.79
C ARG A 7 -28.75 44.72 42.33
N ALA A 8 -28.53 43.47 42.72
CA ALA A 8 -29.36 42.36 42.25
C ALA A 8 -29.63 41.36 43.37
N GLN A 9 -30.91 41.10 43.67
CA GLN A 9 -31.34 40.09 44.64
C GLN A 9 -31.01 38.65 44.20
N ASP A 10 -30.60 38.44 42.95
CA ASP A 10 -30.22 37.12 42.42
C ASP A 10 -29.29 37.25 41.18
N THR A 11 -28.04 37.63 41.41
CA THR A 11 -27.01 37.80 40.37
C THR A 11 -26.77 36.53 39.55
N ALA A 12 -26.85 35.36 40.17
CA ALA A 12 -26.68 34.07 39.50
C ALA A 12 -27.78 33.82 38.47
N ARG A 13 -29.04 34.13 38.82
CA ARG A 13 -30.18 34.00 37.91
C ARG A 13 -30.11 34.95 36.73
N LEU A 14 -29.61 36.17 36.95
CA LEU A 14 -29.45 37.17 35.89
C LEU A 14 -28.34 36.80 34.90
N VAL A 15 -27.24 36.20 35.40
CA VAL A 15 -26.19 35.61 34.55
C VAL A 15 -26.75 34.46 33.72
N GLY A 16 -27.51 33.55 34.32
CA GLY A 16 -28.14 32.43 33.62
C GLY A 16 -29.05 32.90 32.48
N ALA A 17 -29.94 33.85 32.77
CA ALA A 17 -30.86 34.40 31.77
C ALA A 17 -30.14 35.14 30.63
N ALA A 18 -29.04 35.85 30.91
CA ALA A 18 -28.24 36.53 29.89
C ALA A 18 -27.54 35.53 28.95
N VAL A 19 -26.97 34.45 29.50
CA VAL A 19 -26.32 33.40 28.72
C VAL A 19 -27.35 32.62 27.89
N GLU A 20 -28.50 32.30 28.47
CA GLU A 20 -29.58 31.59 27.79
C GLU A 20 -30.15 32.40 26.62
N ALA A 21 -30.38 33.71 26.82
CA ALA A 21 -30.87 34.60 25.76
C ALA A 21 -29.87 34.72 24.59
N GLU A 22 -28.57 34.88 24.88
CA GLU A 22 -27.53 34.94 23.84
C GLU A 22 -27.35 33.61 23.12
N LEU A 23 -27.45 32.48 23.85
CA LEU A 23 -27.42 31.15 23.26
C LEU A 23 -28.60 30.94 22.31
N ALA A 24 -29.82 31.21 22.76
CA ALA A 24 -31.03 31.07 21.97
C ALA A 24 -30.99 31.94 20.70
N HIS A 25 -30.55 33.20 20.82
CA HIS A 25 -30.44 34.11 19.68
C HIS A 25 -29.44 33.61 18.63
N ARG A 26 -28.28 33.12 19.05
CA ARG A 26 -27.22 32.66 18.14
C ARG A 26 -27.54 31.31 17.50
N VAL A 27 -28.21 30.42 18.22
CA VAL A 27 -28.69 29.15 17.68
C VAL A 27 -29.80 29.38 16.65
N ALA A 28 -30.72 30.32 16.90
CA ALA A 28 -31.79 30.65 15.95
C ALA A 28 -31.27 31.28 14.64
N ALA A 29 -30.09 31.91 14.66
CA ALA A 29 -29.48 32.52 13.48
C ALA A 29 -28.60 31.56 12.66
N ARG A 30 -28.47 30.29 13.06
CA ARG A 30 -27.63 29.28 12.39
C ARG A 30 -28.42 28.05 11.97
N ASP A 31 -27.90 27.34 10.98
CA ASP A 31 -28.43 26.04 10.59
C ASP A 31 -28.19 25.00 11.70
N VAL A 32 -29.23 24.20 11.97
CA VAL A 32 -29.25 23.17 13.03
C VAL A 32 -28.07 22.19 12.89
N ASP A 33 -27.70 21.84 11.65
CA ASP A 33 -26.58 20.95 11.37
C ASP A 33 -25.23 21.50 11.83
N ALA A 34 -25.00 22.81 11.72
CA ALA A 34 -23.74 23.45 12.10
C ALA A 34 -23.56 23.41 13.62
N VAL A 35 -24.65 23.62 14.36
CA VAL A 35 -24.71 23.57 15.83
C VAL A 35 -24.42 22.16 16.37
N LEU A 36 -24.83 21.12 15.62
CA LEU A 36 -24.70 19.72 16.01
C LEU A 36 -23.37 19.05 15.64
N THR A 37 -22.61 19.60 14.69
CA THR A 37 -21.45 18.89 14.09
C THR A 37 -20.11 19.54 14.43
N THR A 38 -19.83 20.75 13.95
CA THR A 38 -18.46 21.32 13.97
C THR A 38 -18.39 22.67 14.70
N ASP A 39 -19.49 23.42 14.80
CA ASP A 39 -19.44 24.79 15.31
C ASP A 39 -19.65 24.91 16.82
N LYS A 40 -19.79 23.81 17.57
CA LYS A 40 -20.11 23.85 19.00
C LYS A 40 -19.10 24.72 19.80
N ALA A 41 -17.81 24.55 19.55
CA ALA A 41 -16.75 25.33 20.20
C ALA A 41 -16.78 26.82 19.77
N ALA A 42 -17.02 27.08 18.48
CA ALA A 42 -17.11 28.44 17.97
C ALA A 42 -18.34 29.18 18.53
N ILE A 43 -19.47 28.49 18.68
CA ILE A 43 -20.70 29.01 19.28
C ILE A 43 -20.47 29.30 20.76
N GLN A 44 -19.82 28.41 21.51
CA GLN A 44 -19.50 28.61 22.92
C GLN A 44 -18.67 29.88 23.16
N GLU A 45 -17.64 30.12 22.36
CA GLU A 45 -16.84 31.35 22.47
C GLU A 45 -17.63 32.60 22.07
N GLN A 46 -18.46 32.52 21.03
CA GLN A 46 -19.30 33.65 20.62
C GLN A 46 -20.36 34.00 21.66
N VAL A 47 -21.00 33.00 22.26
CA VAL A 47 -21.97 33.16 23.36
C VAL A 47 -21.27 33.73 24.59
N ARG A 48 -20.08 33.22 24.96
CA ARG A 48 -19.28 33.73 26.07
C ARG A 48 -18.95 35.21 25.89
N ALA A 49 -18.43 35.59 24.72
CA ALA A 49 -18.03 36.96 24.43
C ALA A 49 -19.23 37.93 24.44
N ALA A 50 -20.38 37.50 23.93
CA ALA A 50 -21.58 38.32 23.89
C ALA A 50 -22.25 38.45 25.26
N ALA A 51 -22.37 37.34 25.99
CA ALA A 51 -22.87 37.34 27.36
C ALA A 51 -21.98 38.21 28.27
N GLN A 52 -20.65 38.16 28.12
CA GLN A 52 -19.75 39.03 28.88
C GLN A 52 -20.04 40.51 28.61
N ARG A 53 -20.18 40.91 27.33
CA ARG A 53 -20.51 42.31 26.98
C ARG A 53 -21.84 42.77 27.58
N LEU A 54 -22.84 41.90 27.60
CA LEU A 54 -24.16 42.19 28.18
C LEU A 54 -24.07 42.35 29.70
N LEU A 55 -23.31 41.49 30.38
CA LEU A 55 -23.11 41.56 31.83
C LEU A 55 -22.26 42.78 32.25
N ASP A 56 -21.28 43.16 31.42
CA ASP A 56 -20.49 44.38 31.61
C ASP A 56 -21.37 45.64 31.45
N ALA A 57 -22.28 45.65 30.48
CA ALA A 57 -23.23 46.74 30.27
C ALA A 57 -24.21 46.91 31.46
N TYR A 58 -24.57 45.81 32.13
CA TYR A 58 -25.36 45.85 33.36
C TYR A 58 -24.54 46.16 34.62
N GLY A 59 -23.21 46.27 34.52
CA GLY A 59 -22.34 46.68 35.64
C GLY A 59 -22.31 45.69 36.80
N ILE A 60 -22.46 44.39 36.52
CA ILE A 60 -22.61 43.35 37.55
C ILE A 60 -21.25 42.92 38.14
N GLY A 61 -20.15 43.19 37.43
CA GLY A 61 -18.77 42.96 37.91
C GLY A 61 -18.37 41.49 37.96
N ILE A 62 -18.93 40.65 37.08
CA ILE A 62 -18.66 39.20 36.98
C ILE A 62 -17.91 38.91 35.68
N VAL A 63 -16.94 38.00 35.73
CA VAL A 63 -16.20 37.50 34.56
C VAL A 63 -16.58 36.05 34.28
N LEU A 64 -17.01 35.77 33.06
CA LEU A 64 -17.34 34.42 32.59
C LEU A 64 -16.06 33.65 32.25
N ALA A 65 -15.80 32.56 32.97
CA ALA A 65 -14.66 31.69 32.70
C ALA A 65 -14.84 30.95 31.35
N GLY A 66 -16.02 30.39 31.11
CA GLY A 66 -16.36 29.64 29.91
C GLY A 66 -17.84 29.32 29.84
N VAL A 67 -18.35 29.01 28.65
CA VAL A 67 -19.72 28.52 28.44
C VAL A 67 -19.61 27.14 27.83
N ASN A 68 -20.17 26.14 28.51
CA ASN A 68 -20.23 24.77 28.00
C ASN A 68 -21.68 24.44 27.63
N ILE A 69 -21.84 23.82 26.46
CA ILE A 69 -23.12 23.29 26.00
C ILE A 69 -23.09 21.80 26.32
N GLU A 70 -23.87 21.35 27.30
CA GLU A 70 -23.85 19.97 27.75
C GLU A 70 -24.43 19.01 26.70
N SER A 71 -25.68 19.23 26.29
CA SER A 71 -26.34 18.41 25.27
C SER A 71 -27.11 19.29 24.29
N VAL A 72 -27.06 18.92 23.01
CA VAL A 72 -27.93 19.46 21.98
C VAL A 72 -28.62 18.25 21.38
N ALA A 73 -29.93 18.15 21.57
CA ALA A 73 -30.74 17.07 21.03
C ALA A 73 -31.86 17.66 20.17
N PRO A 74 -32.13 17.07 18.99
CA PRO A 74 -33.31 17.45 18.22
C PRO A 74 -34.59 17.11 19.00
N PRO A 75 -35.69 17.85 18.74
CA PRO A 75 -36.99 17.53 19.33
C PRO A 75 -37.45 16.13 18.90
N ALA A 76 -38.27 15.48 19.73
CA ALA A 76 -38.65 14.07 19.56
C ALA A 76 -39.33 13.81 18.21
N GLU A 77 -40.07 14.78 17.70
CA GLU A 77 -40.78 14.75 16.43
C GLU A 77 -39.84 14.71 15.21
N ALA A 78 -38.62 15.23 15.34
CA ALA A 78 -37.64 15.32 14.26
C ALA A 78 -36.46 14.35 14.41
N ALA A 79 -36.33 13.68 15.55
CA ALA A 79 -35.20 12.82 15.86
C ALA A 79 -34.97 11.71 14.81
N ASP A 80 -36.04 11.14 14.26
CA ASP A 80 -35.97 10.09 13.23
C ASP A 80 -35.42 10.62 11.91
N ALA A 81 -35.91 11.78 11.45
CA ALA A 81 -35.46 12.41 10.22
C ALA A 81 -33.98 12.83 10.30
N PHE A 82 -33.53 13.35 11.45
CA PHE A 82 -32.11 13.68 11.65
C PHE A 82 -31.21 12.43 11.67
N ARG A 83 -31.68 11.33 12.29
CA ARG A 83 -30.96 10.05 12.26
C ARG A 83 -30.84 9.51 10.84
N GLU A 84 -31.89 9.62 10.05
CA GLU A 84 -31.88 9.19 8.64
C GLU A 84 -30.89 10.02 7.80
N VAL A 85 -30.88 11.35 7.91
CA VAL A 85 -29.93 12.21 7.20
C VAL A 85 -28.48 11.93 7.61
N ALA A 86 -28.23 11.74 8.91
CA ALA A 86 -26.91 11.39 9.40
C ALA A 86 -26.45 10.02 8.86
N GLY A 87 -27.35 9.03 8.83
CA GLY A 87 -27.11 7.73 8.23
C GLY A 87 -26.79 7.82 6.74
N ALA A 88 -27.61 8.55 5.98
CA ALA A 88 -27.42 8.75 4.55
C ALA A 88 -26.08 9.44 4.23
N ARG A 89 -25.66 10.43 5.04
CA ARG A 89 -24.34 11.08 4.90
C ARG A 89 -23.20 10.11 5.18
N ALA A 90 -23.33 9.28 6.21
CA ALA A 90 -22.33 8.26 6.55
C ALA A 90 -22.22 7.20 5.44
N ASP A 91 -23.35 6.76 4.88
CA ASP A 91 -23.39 5.81 3.76
C ASP A 91 -22.80 6.41 2.49
N ALA A 92 -23.11 7.66 2.17
CA ALA A 92 -22.51 8.35 1.03
C ALA A 92 -20.99 8.47 1.17
N ALA A 93 -20.50 8.88 2.34
CA ALA A 93 -19.07 8.93 2.63
C ALA A 93 -18.41 7.55 2.53
N ARG A 94 -19.07 6.50 3.04
CA ARG A 94 -18.60 5.12 2.93
C ARG A 94 -18.48 4.69 1.48
N ILE A 95 -19.51 4.91 0.66
CA ILE A 95 -19.50 4.55 -0.77
C ILE A 95 -18.37 5.29 -1.52
N VAL A 96 -18.18 6.58 -1.25
CA VAL A 96 -17.09 7.35 -1.86
C VAL A 96 -15.73 6.78 -1.47
N ASN A 97 -15.51 6.52 -0.18
CA ASN A 97 -14.26 5.94 0.31
C ASN A 97 -13.99 4.54 -0.27
N GLU A 98 -15.02 3.70 -0.40
CA GLU A 98 -14.93 2.38 -1.03
C GLU A 98 -14.57 2.50 -2.51
N ALA A 99 -15.18 3.44 -3.24
CA ALA A 99 -14.89 3.67 -4.65
C ALA A 99 -13.47 4.22 -4.88
N GLU A 100 -13.03 5.18 -4.05
CA GLU A 100 -11.67 5.69 -4.08
C GLU A 100 -10.64 4.61 -3.74
N GLY A 101 -10.93 3.77 -2.73
CA GLY A 101 -10.10 2.62 -2.38
C GLY A 101 -10.00 1.60 -3.53
N TYR A 102 -11.12 1.29 -4.18
CA TYR A 102 -11.14 0.39 -5.33
C TYR A 102 -10.33 0.96 -6.51
N ALA A 103 -10.49 2.25 -6.83
CA ALA A 103 -9.71 2.92 -7.87
C ALA A 103 -8.21 2.94 -7.53
N GLY A 104 -7.89 3.19 -6.25
CA GLY A 104 -6.54 3.17 -5.70
C GLY A 104 -5.86 1.81 -5.74
N ASP A 105 -6.62 0.70 -5.80
CA ASP A 105 -6.09 -0.65 -5.93
C ASP A 105 -5.97 -1.10 -7.40
N VAL A 106 -7.03 -0.91 -8.18
CA VAL A 106 -7.11 -1.43 -9.56
C VAL A 106 -6.13 -0.73 -10.49
N VAL A 107 -6.02 0.61 -10.44
CA VAL A 107 -5.18 1.36 -11.38
C VAL A 107 -3.69 1.06 -11.18
N PRO A 108 -3.14 1.09 -9.94
CA PRO A 108 -1.73 0.74 -9.73
C PRO A 108 -1.44 -0.73 -10.01
N ARG A 109 -2.36 -1.64 -9.69
CA ARG A 109 -2.19 -3.08 -9.99
C ARG A 109 -2.12 -3.32 -11.49
N ALA A 110 -3.03 -2.75 -12.28
CA ALA A 110 -3.03 -2.87 -13.73
C ALA A 110 -1.75 -2.27 -14.35
N ARG A 111 -1.30 -1.11 -13.84
CA ARG A 111 -0.01 -0.51 -14.27
C ARG A 111 1.17 -1.42 -13.91
N GLY A 112 1.21 -1.97 -12.70
CA GLY A 112 2.23 -2.90 -12.26
C GLY A 112 2.33 -4.13 -13.17
N GLN A 113 1.19 -4.76 -13.48
CA GLN A 113 1.11 -5.89 -14.41
C GLN A 113 1.58 -5.52 -15.83
N ALA A 114 1.21 -4.34 -16.33
CA ALA A 114 1.68 -3.88 -17.63
C ALA A 114 3.21 -3.69 -17.66
N HIS A 115 3.78 -3.10 -16.61
CA HIS A 115 5.23 -2.95 -16.47
C HIS A 115 5.93 -4.31 -16.34
N GLU A 116 5.42 -5.21 -15.51
CA GLU A 116 5.94 -6.57 -15.37
C GLU A 116 5.97 -7.31 -16.71
N MET A 117 4.89 -7.21 -17.51
CA MET A 117 4.83 -7.83 -18.83
C MET A 117 5.88 -7.24 -19.80
N LEU A 118 6.06 -5.93 -19.80
CA LEU A 118 7.07 -5.26 -20.64
C LEU A 118 8.49 -5.65 -20.23
N GLU A 119 8.79 -5.64 -18.93
CA GLU A 119 10.10 -6.04 -18.40
C GLU A 119 10.39 -7.53 -18.69
N ALA A 120 9.39 -8.40 -18.52
CA ALA A 120 9.52 -9.81 -18.86
C ALA A 120 9.81 -10.02 -20.36
N ALA A 121 9.15 -9.26 -21.24
CA ALA A 121 9.40 -9.30 -22.68
C ALA A 121 10.80 -8.79 -23.05
N GLN A 122 11.26 -7.70 -22.43
CA GLN A 122 12.61 -7.18 -22.62
C GLN A 122 13.67 -8.16 -22.11
N ALA A 123 13.49 -8.73 -20.93
CA ALA A 123 14.36 -9.74 -20.37
C ALA A 123 14.41 -11.00 -21.24
N TYR A 124 13.27 -11.44 -21.79
CA TYR A 124 13.23 -12.55 -22.74
C TYR A 124 14.02 -12.24 -24.01
N LYS A 125 13.80 -11.08 -24.62
CA LYS A 125 14.55 -10.63 -25.80
C LYS A 125 16.05 -10.63 -25.53
N LEU A 126 16.48 -10.03 -24.42
CA LEU A 126 17.89 -9.94 -24.06
C LEU A 126 18.50 -11.32 -23.82
N ARG A 127 17.80 -12.22 -23.10
CA ARG A 127 18.24 -13.60 -22.92
C ARG A 127 18.40 -14.32 -24.26
N ARG A 128 17.45 -14.18 -25.18
CA ARG A 128 17.51 -14.82 -26.50
C ARG A 128 18.70 -14.33 -27.32
N ILE A 129 18.96 -13.01 -27.31
CA ILE A 129 20.11 -12.43 -28.00
C ILE A 129 21.42 -12.93 -27.38
N ASN A 130 21.56 -12.86 -26.06
CA ASN A 130 22.78 -13.28 -25.38
C ASN A 130 23.05 -14.77 -25.53
N GLN A 131 21.99 -15.60 -25.49
CA GLN A 131 22.11 -17.02 -25.74
C GLN A 131 22.58 -17.30 -27.18
N ALA A 132 21.98 -16.65 -28.17
CA ALA A 132 22.37 -16.80 -29.57
C ALA A 132 23.82 -16.32 -29.80
N MET A 133 24.23 -15.21 -29.20
CA MET A 133 25.61 -14.72 -29.26
C MET A 133 26.60 -15.70 -28.61
N GLY A 134 26.26 -16.26 -27.45
CA GLY A 134 27.09 -17.26 -26.78
C GLY A 134 27.18 -18.58 -27.54
N GLU A 135 26.09 -19.02 -28.17
CA GLU A 135 26.09 -20.18 -29.08
C GLU A 135 26.94 -19.93 -30.33
N ALA A 136 26.79 -18.76 -30.96
CA ALA A 136 27.59 -18.37 -32.12
C ALA A 136 29.09 -18.27 -31.79
N ALA A 137 29.45 -17.68 -30.65
CA ALA A 137 30.83 -17.60 -30.19
C ALA A 137 31.44 -18.99 -29.96
N ARG A 138 30.72 -19.88 -29.25
CA ARG A 138 31.14 -21.27 -29.06
C ARG A 138 31.31 -22.03 -30.38
N PHE A 139 30.40 -21.81 -31.33
CA PHE A 139 30.50 -22.42 -32.65
C PHE A 139 31.72 -21.91 -33.41
N ALA A 140 31.99 -20.61 -33.38
CA ALA A 140 33.16 -20.01 -34.04
C ALA A 140 34.49 -20.53 -33.45
N GLU A 141 34.57 -20.67 -32.13
CA GLU A 141 35.72 -21.29 -31.45
C GLU A 141 35.90 -22.75 -31.88
N LEU A 142 34.82 -23.54 -31.89
CA LEU A 142 34.86 -24.94 -32.31
C LEU A 142 35.27 -25.08 -33.78
N ALA A 143 34.78 -24.20 -34.66
CA ALA A 143 35.14 -24.18 -36.07
C ALA A 143 36.63 -23.88 -36.28
N GLN A 144 37.20 -22.92 -35.55
CA GLN A 144 38.64 -22.64 -35.60
C GLN A 144 39.48 -23.83 -35.15
N GLU A 145 39.10 -24.52 -34.08
CA GLU A 145 39.80 -25.73 -33.63
C GLU A 145 39.65 -26.87 -34.64
N TYR A 146 38.49 -26.99 -35.28
CA TYR A 146 38.26 -27.96 -36.34
C TYR A 146 39.15 -27.71 -37.58
N ASP A 147 39.31 -26.45 -38.01
CA ASP A 147 40.21 -26.11 -39.12
C ASP A 147 41.68 -26.47 -38.82
N ARG A 148 42.10 -26.44 -37.55
CA ARG A 148 43.45 -26.83 -37.14
C ARG A 148 43.67 -28.35 -37.11
N ALA A 149 42.66 -29.14 -36.75
CA ALA A 149 42.81 -30.59 -36.52
C ALA A 149 41.54 -31.44 -36.84
N GLY A 150 40.91 -31.22 -37.99
CA GLY A 150 39.58 -31.74 -38.31
C GLY A 150 39.42 -33.27 -38.29
N ALA A 151 40.45 -34.04 -38.65
CA ALA A 151 40.36 -35.50 -38.71
C ALA A 151 40.17 -36.14 -37.32
N VAL A 152 40.87 -35.65 -36.30
CA VAL A 152 40.80 -36.18 -34.93
C VAL A 152 39.53 -35.69 -34.22
N HIS A 153 39.12 -34.45 -34.47
CA HIS A 153 37.91 -33.89 -33.88
C HIS A 153 36.61 -34.49 -34.44
N SER A 154 36.55 -34.79 -35.74
CA SER A 154 35.40 -35.49 -36.34
C SER A 154 35.17 -36.85 -35.71
N HIS A 155 36.26 -37.59 -35.48
CA HIS A 155 36.18 -38.91 -34.86
C HIS A 155 35.71 -38.82 -33.40
N ARG A 156 36.22 -37.84 -32.62
CA ARG A 156 35.77 -37.62 -31.24
C ARG A 156 34.28 -37.26 -31.16
N LEU A 157 33.82 -36.29 -31.96
CA LEU A 157 32.41 -35.87 -32.00
C LEU A 157 31.48 -37.03 -32.38
N TYR A 158 31.90 -37.87 -33.33
CA TYR A 158 31.16 -39.06 -33.71
C TYR A 158 31.04 -40.06 -32.54
N VAL A 159 32.14 -40.32 -31.83
CA VAL A 159 32.13 -41.23 -30.67
C VAL A 159 31.26 -40.67 -29.54
N GLU A 160 31.38 -39.37 -29.20
CA GLU A 160 30.56 -38.69 -28.18
C GLU A 160 29.05 -38.73 -28.53
N ALA A 161 28.68 -38.42 -29.78
CA ALA A 161 27.30 -38.49 -30.24
C ALA A 161 26.75 -39.93 -30.17
N MET A 162 27.55 -40.92 -30.59
CA MET A 162 27.18 -42.32 -30.49
C MET A 162 27.06 -42.80 -29.04
N GLU A 163 27.83 -42.25 -28.09
CA GLU A 163 27.68 -42.52 -26.66
C GLU A 163 26.38 -41.97 -26.09
N GLN A 164 25.98 -40.75 -26.45
CA GLN A 164 24.69 -40.18 -26.03
C GLN A 164 23.49 -40.95 -26.60
N ILE A 165 23.57 -41.39 -27.85
CA ILE A 165 22.46 -42.07 -28.54
C ILE A 165 22.33 -43.54 -28.10
N LEU A 166 23.44 -44.19 -27.69
CA LEU A 166 23.46 -45.63 -27.35
C LEU A 166 23.91 -45.88 -25.89
N PRO A 167 23.19 -45.35 -24.87
CA PRO A 167 23.63 -45.44 -23.47
C PRO A 167 23.53 -46.85 -22.86
N LYS A 168 22.87 -47.81 -23.54
CA LYS A 168 22.60 -49.17 -23.00
C LYS A 168 23.30 -50.32 -23.74
N ILE A 169 24.18 -50.04 -24.70
CA ILE A 169 24.84 -51.08 -25.48
C ILE A 169 26.31 -51.20 -25.07
N ARG A 170 26.78 -52.41 -24.75
CA ARG A 170 28.20 -52.69 -24.54
C ARG A 170 28.94 -52.51 -25.87
N LYS A 171 29.81 -51.50 -25.96
CA LYS A 171 30.62 -51.22 -27.15
C LYS A 171 32.00 -51.87 -26.98
N LEU A 172 32.46 -52.60 -27.99
CA LEU A 172 33.86 -53.03 -28.14
C LEU A 172 34.46 -52.27 -29.32
N ILE A 173 35.61 -51.62 -29.10
CA ILE A 173 36.41 -50.98 -30.16
C ILE A 173 37.56 -51.94 -30.48
N VAL A 174 37.74 -52.28 -31.74
CA VAL A 174 38.80 -53.20 -32.21
C VAL A 174 39.69 -52.43 -33.18
N ASP A 175 40.98 -52.30 -32.86
CA ASP A 175 41.96 -51.70 -33.76
C ASP A 175 42.22 -52.64 -34.95
N LYS A 176 42.60 -52.10 -36.11
CA LYS A 176 42.86 -52.84 -37.36
C LYS A 176 43.97 -53.90 -37.25
N ARG A 177 44.71 -53.93 -36.13
CA ARG A 177 45.74 -54.92 -35.81
C ARG A 177 45.28 -56.05 -34.87
N GLY A 178 44.02 -56.05 -34.44
CA GLY A 178 43.45 -57.13 -33.64
C GLY A 178 43.85 -57.12 -32.15
N GLU A 179 44.54 -56.09 -31.66
CA GLU A 179 44.75 -55.91 -30.23
C GLU A 179 43.50 -55.28 -29.59
N LEU A 180 42.90 -56.03 -28.66
CA LEU A 180 41.75 -55.64 -27.87
C LEU A 180 42.23 -54.88 -26.63
N ASP A 181 42.25 -53.54 -26.68
CA ASP A 181 42.39 -52.75 -25.46
C ASP A 181 41.02 -52.68 -24.75
N LEU A 182 40.87 -53.50 -23.73
CA LEU A 182 39.67 -53.63 -22.90
C LEU A 182 39.65 -52.64 -21.72
N THR A 183 40.30 -51.48 -21.82
CA THR A 183 40.19 -50.45 -20.79
C THR A 183 38.79 -49.84 -20.81
N ILE A 184 37.88 -50.48 -20.09
CA ILE A 184 36.54 -50.02 -19.76
C ILE A 184 36.70 -48.64 -19.11
N ILE A 185 36.24 -47.57 -19.76
CA ILE A 185 36.05 -46.27 -19.11
C ILE A 185 34.87 -46.44 -18.14
N ARG A 186 35.16 -46.95 -16.95
CA ARG A 186 34.26 -46.94 -15.80
C ARG A 186 34.42 -45.58 -15.13
N LYS A 187 33.53 -44.64 -15.43
CA LYS A 187 33.50 -43.35 -14.74
C LYS A 187 33.09 -43.58 -13.28
N GLY A 188 34.04 -43.38 -12.37
CA GLY A 188 33.80 -43.15 -10.94
C GLY A 188 34.25 -44.27 -10.00
N ALA A 189 35.49 -44.19 -9.50
CA ALA A 189 35.84 -44.59 -8.14
C ALA A 189 37.12 -43.86 -7.72
N ALA A 190 37.07 -43.24 -6.55
CA ALA A 190 38.04 -42.30 -6.02
C ALA A 190 39.42 -42.90 -5.78
N ALA A 191 40.44 -42.04 -5.92
CA ALA A 191 41.79 -42.30 -5.45
C ALA A 191 41.78 -42.48 -3.92
N ALA A 192 42.36 -43.58 -3.44
CA ALA A 192 42.77 -43.75 -2.05
C ALA A 192 44.31 -43.60 -1.96
N PRO A 193 44.84 -42.97 -0.91
CA PRO A 193 46.27 -42.67 -0.80
C PRO A 193 47.04 -43.91 -0.36
N VAL A 194 48.26 -44.08 -0.87
CA VAL A 194 49.20 -45.10 -0.40
C VAL A 194 50.40 -44.38 0.19
N GLU A 195 50.56 -44.53 1.51
CA GLU A 195 51.77 -44.22 2.28
C GLU A 195 53.01 -44.86 1.65
N ARG A 196 54.11 -44.10 1.62
CA ARG A 196 55.43 -44.51 2.12
C ARG A 196 56.16 -43.31 2.69
#